data_AF-A0A7W1IS81-F1
#
_entry.id   AF-A0A7W1IS81-F1
#
_cell.length_a   1.000
_cell.length_b   1.000
_cell.length_c   1.000
_cell.angle_alpha   90.00
_cell.angle_beta   90.00
_cell.angle_gamma   90.00
#
_symmetry.space_group_name_H-M   'P 1'
#
loop_
_entity.id
_entity.type
_entity.pdbx_description
1 polymer ?
#
loop_
_entity_poly.entity_id
_entity_poly.type
_entity_poly.pdbx_seq_one_letter_code
_entity_poly.pdbx_strand_id
1 'polypeptide(L)' 'MATNLDVDSQALEALVQLGAFRSKREAVDAAVREAIAYRRQLRFLDQLGTVEFVQSTGTDRAP' A
#
# COMPACT_ATOMS: atom_id res chain seq x y z
N MET A 1 -13.81 7.88 16.87
CA MET A 1 -13.86 7.50 18.29
C MET A 1 -12.50 7.83 18.87
N ALA A 2 -12.40 8.45 20.05
CA ALA A 2 -11.10 8.72 20.66
C ALA A 2 -10.59 7.40 21.25
N THR A 3 -9.73 6.72 20.50
CA THR A 3 -8.96 5.59 21.02
C THR A 3 -7.69 6.18 21.59
N ASN A 4 -7.39 5.89 22.86
CA ASN A 4 -6.14 6.32 23.48
C ASN A 4 -5.00 5.49 22.89
N LEU A 5 -4.54 5.88 21.70
CA LEU A 5 -3.44 5.26 20.97
C LEU A 5 -2.21 6.14 21.20
N ASP A 6 -1.16 5.55 21.76
CA ASP A 6 0.10 6.25 21.92
C ASP A 6 0.79 6.32 20.56
N VAL A 7 0.85 7.51 19.99
CA VAL A 7 1.46 7.80 18.69
C VAL A 7 2.53 8.85 18.91
N ASP A 8 3.70 8.62 18.33
CA ASP A 8 4.78 9.60 18.36
C ASP A 8 4.28 10.95 17.80
N SER A 9 4.23 11.94 18.68
CA SER A 9 3.71 13.27 18.38
C SER A 9 4.60 14.02 17.40
N GLN A 10 5.91 13.78 17.39
CA GLN A 10 6.84 14.42 16.46
C GLN A 10 6.64 13.88 15.04
N ALA A 11 6.53 12.55 14.91
CA ALA A 11 6.22 11.91 13.64
C ALA A 11 4.86 12.38 13.09
N LEU A 12 3.85 12.53 13.95
CA LEU A 12 2.53 12.98 13.54
C LEU A 12 2.54 14.45 13.09
N GLU A 13 3.30 15.32 13.76
CA GLU A 13 3.47 16.72 13.34
C GLU A 13 4.19 16.84 12.00
N ALA A 14 5.26 16.05 11.80
CA ALA A 14 5.94 15.98 10.51
C ALA A 14 4.97 15.52 9.41
N LEU A 15 4.15 14.50 9.66
CA LEU A 15 3.16 14.02 8.71
C LEU A 15 2.10 15.09 8.38
N VAL A 16 1.62 15.84 9.38
CA VAL A 16 0.70 16.96 9.18
C VAL A 16 1.30 18.00 8.24
N GLN A 17 2.57 18.37 8.46
CA GLN A 17 3.27 19.36 7.64
C GLN A 17 3.52 18.86 6.21
N LEU A 18 4.02 17.63 6.06
CA LEU A 18 4.33 17.03 4.76
C LEU A 18 3.09 16.77 3.91
N GLY A 19 2.00 16.32 4.53
CA GLY A 19 0.74 16.03 3.85
C GLY A 19 -0.23 17.22 3.78
N ALA A 20 0.16 18.39 4.30
CA ALA A 20 -0.70 19.58 4.40
C ALA A 20 -2.07 19.30 5.04
N PHE A 21 -2.11 18.42 6.03
CA PHE A 21 -3.35 18.03 6.70
C PHE A 21 -3.85 19.15 7.63
N ARG A 22 -5.17 19.30 7.76
CA ARG A 22 -5.78 20.34 8.61
C ARG A 22 -5.76 19.97 10.09
N SER A 23 -5.54 18.69 10.42
CA SER A 23 -5.49 18.22 11.79
C SER A 23 -4.68 16.93 11.95
N LYS A 24 -4.20 16.68 13.18
CA LYS A 24 -3.56 15.43 13.58
C LYS A 24 -4.46 14.21 13.30
N ARG A 25 -5.77 14.34 13.53
CA ARG A 25 -6.74 13.27 13.23
C ARG A 25 -6.78 12.94 11.74
N GLU A 26 -6.85 13.95 10.89
CA GLU A 26 -6.90 13.77 9.44
C GLU A 26 -5.63 13.06 8.94
N ALA A 27 -4.46 13.47 9.46
CA ALA A 27 -3.20 12.82 9.15
C ALA A 27 -3.17 11.33 9.58
N VAL A 28 -3.67 11.01 10.78
CA VAL A 28 -3.80 9.62 11.23
C VAL A 28 -4.75 8.83 10.33
N ASP A 29 -5.93 9.37 10.02
CA ASP A 29 -6.92 8.71 9.17
C ASP A 29 -6.38 8.46 7.75
N ALA A 30 -5.56 9.36 7.22
CA ALA A 30 -4.87 9.22 5.94
C ALA A 30 -3.77 8.14 5.98
N ALA A 31 -2.89 8.19 6.99
CA ALA A 31 -1.82 7.22 7.17
C ALA A 31 -2.35 5.79 7.31
N VAL A 32 -3.44 5.58 8.06
CA VAL A 32 -4.08 4.26 8.20
C VAL A 32 -4.59 3.75 6.85
N ARG A 33 -5.25 4.61 6.06
CA ARG A 33 -5.74 4.25 4.71
C ARG A 33 -4.60 3.87 3.78
N GLU A 34 -3.53 4.65 3.75
CA GLU A 34 -2.35 4.39 2.95
C GLU A 34 -1.68 3.07 3.35
N ALA A 35 -1.50 2.84 4.65
CA ALA A 35 -0.86 1.64 5.16
C ALA A 35 -1.70 0.37 4.89
N ILE A 36 -3.03 0.49 4.80
CA ILE A 36 -3.91 -0.60 4.36
C ILE A 36 -3.75 -0.83 2.85
N ALA A 37 -3.78 0.22 2.05
CA ALA A 37 -3.65 0.12 0.59
C ALA A 37 -2.30 -0.52 0.19
N TYR A 38 -1.21 -0.07 0.80
CA TYR A 38 0.13 -0.63 0.61
C TYR A 38 0.18 -2.12 0.91
N ARG A 39 -0.38 -2.56 2.04
CA ARG A 39 -0.41 -3.99 2.41
C ARG A 39 -1.31 -4.83 1.51
N ARG A 40 -2.42 -4.27 1.01
CA ARG A 40 -3.26 -4.95 0.02
C ARG A 40 -2.49 -5.17 -1.27
N GLN A 41 -1.78 -4.15 -1.75
CA GLN A 41 -0.94 -4.24 -2.94
C GLN A 41 0.16 -5.30 -2.78
N LEU A 42 0.85 -5.34 -1.64
CA LEU A 42 1.84 -6.39 -1.37
C LEU A 42 1.24 -7.80 -1.42
N ARG A 43 0.06 -8.01 -0.81
CA ARG A 43 -0.62 -9.33 -0.87
C ARG A 43 -1.01 -9.74 -2.30
N PHE A 44 -1.32 -8.78 -3.16
CA PHE A 44 -1.57 -9.08 -4.58
C PHE A 44 -0.30 -9.54 -5.29
N LEU A 45 0.87 -8.98 -4.96
CA LEU A 45 2.15 -9.43 -5.53
C LEU A 45 2.46 -10.88 -5.14
N ASP A 46 2.17 -11.27 -3.90
CA ASP A 46 2.34 -12.66 -3.45
C ASP A 46 1.49 -13.64 -4.27
N GLN A 47 0.32 -13.21 -4.74
CA GLN A 47 -0.56 -14.03 -5.58
C GLN A 47 -0.09 -14.08 -7.05
N LEU A 48 0.53 -13.02 -7.56
CA LEU A 48 1.02 -12.92 -8.93
C LEU A 48 2.25 -13.79 -9.20
N GLY A 49 2.98 -14.23 -8.16
CA GLY A 49 4.04 -15.24 -8.27
C GLY A 49 3.57 -16.64 -8.69
N THR A 50 2.25 -16.84 -8.87
CA THR A 50 1.64 -18.11 -9.32
C THR A 50 1.30 -18.11 -10.82
N VAL A 51 1.56 -17.03 -11.55
CA VAL A 51 1.27 -16.98 -12.99
C VAL A 51 2.45 -17.60 -13.75
N GLU A 52 2.37 -18.91 -13.99
CA GLU A 52 3.25 -19.58 -14.95
C GLU A 52 2.97 -19.02 -16.34
N PHE A 53 3.88 -18.17 -16.84
CA PHE A 53 3.86 -17.77 -18.23
C PHE A 53 4.29 -18.97 -19.08
N VAL A 54 3.32 -19.68 -19.65
CA VAL A 54 3.60 -20.71 -20.64
C VAL A 54 4.15 -20.01 -21.87
N GLN A 55 5.46 -20.10 -22.08
CA GLN A 55 6.10 -19.68 -23.31
C GLN A 55 5.60 -20.59 -24.42
N SER A 56 4.57 -20.14 -25.14
CA SER A 56 4.19 -20.69 -26.43
C SER A 56 5.31 -20.39 -27.41
N THR A 57 6.33 -21.26 -27.45
CA THR A 57 7.29 -21.29 -28.55
C THR A 57 6.52 -21.77 -29.77
N GLY A 58 6.04 -20.82 -30.57
CA GLY A 58 5.46 -21.08 -31.88
C GLY A 58 6.42 -21.92 -32.72
N THR A 59 6.19 -23.23 -32.72
CA THR A 59 6.73 -24.15 -33.71
C THR A 59 5.59 -24.47 -34.66
N ASP A 60 5.03 -23.44 -35.28
CA ASP A 60 4.13 -23.61 -36.41
C ASP A 60 4.88 -23.19 -37.67
N ARG A 61 5.87 -24.01 -38.02
CA ARG A 61 6.45 -24.00 -39.36
C ARG A 61 6.86 -25.42 -39.73
N ALA A 62 5.92 -26.15 -40.32
CA ALA A 62 6.13 -27.15 -41.36
C ALA A 62 4.76 -27.56 -41.94
N PRO A 63 4.68 -28.06 -43.19
CA PRO A 63 5.73 -28.29 -44.18
C PRO A 63 5.86 -27.21 -45.27
#